data_AF-A0A954G4H1-F1
#
_entry.id   AF-A0A954G4H1-F1
#
_cell.length_a   1.000
_cell.length_b   1.000
_cell.length_c   1.000
_cell.angle_alpha   90.00
_cell.angle_beta   90.00
_cell.angle_gamma   90.00
#
_symmetry.space_group_name_H-M   'P 1'
#
loop_
_entity.id
_entity.type
_entity.pdbx_description
1 polymer ?
#
loop_
_entity_poly.entity_id
_entity_poly.type
_entity_poly.pdbx_seq_one_letter_code
_entity_poly.pdbx_strand_id
1 'polypeptide(L)' 'TTIGGSDDFGFNVIEDEVPVYDLHATILHLLGLNPDRLSFRFQGLDQKLIGVNPAKIVTKILA' A
#
# COMPACT_ATOMS: atom_id res chain seq x y z
N THR A 1 -11.18 -11.89 7.50
CA THR A 1 -10.81 -10.70 8.30
C THR A 1 -11.30 -9.47 7.58
N THR A 2 -11.89 -8.51 8.29
CA THR A 2 -12.26 -7.19 7.74
C THR A 2 -11.32 -6.15 8.37
N ILE A 3 -10.89 -5.16 7.59
CA ILE A 3 -9.99 -4.09 8.02
C ILE A 3 -10.59 -2.77 7.56
N GLY A 4 -10.56 -1.77 8.42
CA GLY A 4 -11.04 -0.43 8.13
C GLY A 4 -12.36 -0.13 8.83
N GLY A 5 -12.56 1.14 9.14
CA GLY A 5 -13.82 1.71 9.58
C GLY A 5 -13.87 3.18 9.20
N SER A 6 -14.99 3.65 8.67
CA SER A 6 -15.19 5.06 8.34
C SER A 6 -15.95 5.76 9.45
N ASP A 7 -15.76 7.09 9.57
CA ASP A 7 -16.62 7.91 10.41
C ASP A 7 -18.10 7.85 9.97
N ASP A 8 -19.00 8.39 10.80
CA ASP A 8 -20.46 8.40 10.54
C ASP A 8 -20.86 9.06 9.22
N PHE A 9 -19.97 9.88 8.64
CA PHE A 9 -20.20 10.60 7.39
C PHE A 9 -19.49 9.96 6.19
N GLY A 10 -18.66 8.94 6.41
CA GLY A 10 -17.89 8.25 5.38
C GLY A 10 -16.68 9.04 4.85
N PHE A 11 -16.24 10.11 5.51
CA PHE A 11 -15.18 10.97 4.98
C PHE A 11 -13.78 10.56 5.41
N ASN A 12 -13.62 10.11 6.65
CA ASN A 12 -12.33 9.76 7.21
C ASN A 12 -12.29 8.29 7.64
N VAL A 13 -11.11 7.71 7.60
CA VAL A 13 -10.84 6.41 8.18
C VAL A 13 -10.56 6.59 9.67
N ILE A 14 -11.36 5.95 10.52
CA ILE A 14 -11.24 6.03 11.98
C ILE A 14 -10.61 4.78 12.59
N GLU A 15 -10.59 3.67 11.85
CA GLU A 15 -10.04 2.39 12.30
C GLU A 15 -9.19 1.75 11.21
N ASP A 16 -8.05 1.16 11.62
CA ASP A 16 -7.12 0.41 10.77
C ASP A 16 -6.85 1.05 9.39
N GLU A 17 -6.36 2.29 9.39
CA GLU A 17 -6.01 2.99 8.15
C GLU A 17 -4.98 2.20 7.33
N VAL A 18 -5.32 2.00 6.06
CA VAL A 18 -4.44 1.40 5.06
C VAL A 18 -4.24 2.41 3.93
N PRO A 19 -3.07 3.05 3.85
CA PRO A 19 -2.70 3.85 2.69
C PRO A 19 -2.67 2.99 1.42
N VAL A 20 -3.03 3.58 0.29
CA VAL A 20 -3.06 2.87 -1.01
C VAL A 20 -1.71 2.23 -1.36
N TYR A 21 -0.60 2.89 -0.99
CA TYR A 21 0.74 2.35 -1.26
C TYR A 21 1.08 1.10 -0.43
N ASP A 22 0.55 0.97 0.80
CA ASP A 22 0.68 -0.24 1.63
C ASP A 22 -0.12 -1.39 1.03
N LEU A 23 -1.33 -1.10 0.53
CA LEU A 23 -2.16 -2.09 -0.15
C LEU A 23 -1.46 -2.61 -1.42
N HIS A 24 -0.95 -1.71 -2.26
CA HIS A 24 -0.20 -2.11 -3.47
C HIS A 24 1.06 -2.90 -3.13
N ALA A 25 1.81 -2.49 -2.10
CA ALA A 25 2.98 -3.24 -1.63
C ALA A 25 2.61 -4.66 -1.19
N THR A 26 1.47 -4.82 -0.51
CA THR A 26 0.94 -6.11 -0.07
C THR A 26 0.55 -7.00 -1.26
N ILE A 27 -0.10 -6.44 -2.28
CA ILE A 27 -0.44 -7.18 -3.52
C ILE A 27 0.84 -7.67 -4.21
N LEU A 28 1.84 -6.80 -4.37
CA LEU A 28 3.11 -7.16 -5.01
C LEU A 28 3.85 -8.24 -4.21
N HIS A 29 3.85 -8.14 -2.88
CA HIS A 29 4.42 -9.15 -1.99
C HIS A 29 3.76 -10.52 -2.18
N LEU A 30 2.43 -10.59 -2.29
CA LEU A 30 1.69 -11.83 -2.53
C LEU A 30 1.99 -12.45 -3.90
N LEU A 31 2.36 -11.63 -4.89
CA LEU A 31 2.83 -12.09 -6.20
C LEU A 31 4.30 -12.54 -6.19
N GLY A 32 4.97 -12.54 -5.03
CA GLY A 32 6.38 -12.89 -4.90
C GLY A 32 7.34 -11.79 -5.38
N LEU A 33 6.85 -10.56 -5.57
CA LEU A 33 7.64 -9.42 -6.01
C LEU A 33 8.05 -8.56 -4.82
N ASN A 34 9.25 -7.98 -4.88
CA ASN A 34 9.69 -7.00 -3.90
C ASN A 34 9.27 -5.58 -4.35
N PRO A 35 8.30 -4.94 -3.68
CA PRO A 35 7.77 -3.64 -4.11
C PRO A 35 8.81 -2.51 -4.10
N ASP A 36 9.85 -2.60 -3.28
CA ASP A 36 10.91 -1.58 -3.23
C ASP A 36 11.90 -1.65 -4.39
N ARG A 37 11.93 -2.78 -5.11
CA ARG A 37 12.83 -3.00 -6.25
C ARG A 37 12.17 -2.77 -7.61
N LEU A 38 10.86 -2.50 -7.63
CA LEU A 38 10.11 -2.24 -8.85
C LEU A 38 10.11 -0.74 -9.15
N SER A 39 11.18 -0.29 -9.79
CA SER A 39 11.33 1.10 -10.24
C SER A 39 11.63 1.21 -11.73
N PHE A 40 11.17 2.29 -12.36
CA PHE A 40 11.50 2.64 -13.74
C PHE A 40 11.99 4.09 -13.81
N ARG A 41 12.93 4.36 -14.72
CA ARG A 41 13.46 5.71 -14.92
C ARG A 41 12.48 6.54 -15.75
N PHE A 42 11.99 7.64 -15.18
CA PHE A 42 11.09 8.56 -15.86
C PHE A 42 11.37 10.00 -15.40
N GLN A 43 11.54 10.92 -16.36
CA GLN A 43 11.88 12.32 -16.09
C GLN A 43 13.08 12.50 -15.14
N GLY A 44 14.10 11.65 -15.29
CA GLY A 44 15.32 11.70 -14.47
C GLY A 44 15.19 11.06 -13.09
N LEU A 45 14.01 10.65 -12.65
CA LEU A 45 13.75 10.03 -11.35
C LEU A 45 13.51 8.52 -11.49
N ASP A 46 13.91 7.75 -10.48
CA ASP A 46 13.51 6.34 -10.35
C ASP A 46 12.13 6.28 -9.68
N GLN A 47 11.09 6.16 -10.51
CA GLN A 47 9.70 6.09 -10.07
C GLN A 47 9.39 4.67 -9.61
N LYS A 48 8.82 4.51 -8.41
CA LYS A 48 8.34 3.21 -7.89
C LYS A 48 6.86 3.03 -8.14
N LEU A 49 6.42 1.78 -8.33
CA LEU A 49 4.99 1.44 -8.49
C LEU A 49 4.14 1.75 -7.25
N ILE A 50 4.76 1.78 -6.08
CA ILE A 50 4.12 2.11 -4.79
C ILE A 50 4.22 3.60 -4.43
N GLY A 51 4.74 4.43 -5.35
CA GLY A 51 4.96 5.85 -5.09
C GLY A 51 6.23 6.13 -4.28
N VAL A 52 6.30 7.31 -3.68
CA VAL A 52 7.52 7.81 -3.01
C VAL A 52 7.60 7.47 -1.52
N ASN A 53 6.46 7.17 -0.90
CA ASN A 53 6.39 6.91 0.53
C ASN A 53 6.90 5.50 0.85
N PRO A 54 7.55 5.31 2.01
CA PRO A 54 7.82 3.98 2.54
C PRO A 54 6.51 3.22 2.69
N ALA A 55 6.46 2.00 2.15
CA ALA A 55 5.29 1.13 2.28
C ALA A 55 5.57 -0.04 3.21
N LYS A 56 4.55 -0.49 3.94
CA LYS A 56 4.56 -1.69 4.76
C LYS A 56 3.57 -2.72 4.23
N ILE A 57 3.88 -3.99 4.46
CA ILE A 57 2.96 -5.09 4.15
C ILE A 57 1.86 -5.13 5.21
N VAL A 58 0.61 -5.13 4.76
CA VAL A 58 -0.59 -5.18 5.60
C VAL A 58 -0.81 -6.61 6.08
N THR A 59 -0.03 -7.05 7.06
CA THR A 59 -0.08 -8.43 7.56
C THR A 59 -1.44 -8.83 8.11
N LYS A 60 -2.20 -7.88 8.67
CA LYS A 60 -3.54 -8.10 9.23
C LYS A 60 -4.55 -8.66 8.21
N ILE A 61 -4.34 -8.43 6.90
CA ILE A 61 -5.25 -8.92 5.85
C ILE A 61 -4.86 -10.29 5.31
N LEU A 62 -3.65 -10.75 5.63
CA LEU A 62 -3.14 -12.03 5.17
C LEU A 62 -3.73 -13.17 6.03
N ALA A 63 -4.01 -14.30 5.38
CA ALA A 63 -4.62 -15.48 6.01
C ALA A 63 -3.59 -16.34 6.77
#